data_AF-A0A945LI09-F1
#
_entry.id   AF-A0A945LI09-F1
#
_cell.length_a   1.000
_cell.length_b   1.000
_cell.length_c   1.000
_cell.angle_alpha   90.00
_cell.angle_beta   90.00
_cell.angle_gamma   90.00
#
_symmetry.space_group_name_H-M   'P 1'
#
loop_
_entity.id
_entity.type
_entity.pdbx_description
1 polymer ?
#
loop_
_entity_poly.entity_id
_entity_poly.type
_entity_poly.pdbx_seq_one_letter_code
_entity_poly.pdbx_strand_id
1 'polypeptide(L)'
;MTQIEAHHALIRFIESAYLNGRRSVLVITGKGLRPDGGVGVLRGAVPRWLNEAPLRNWVRAFDYASRRDGGEGALYVLVRRRK
;
A
#
# COMPACT_ATOMS: atom_id res chain seq x y z
N MET A 1 -6.80 14.35 2.63
CA MET A 1 -6.62 13.06 3.32
C MET A 1 -5.40 13.17 4.23
N THR A 2 -5.61 13.02 5.54
CA THR A 2 -4.54 12.98 6.55
C THR A 2 -3.85 11.60 6.55
N GLN A 3 -2.73 11.47 7.27
CA GLN A 3 -2.04 10.19 7.40
C GLN A 3 -2.91 9.12 8.07
N ILE A 4 -3.70 9.49 9.08
CA ILE A 4 -4.60 8.57 9.80
C ILE A 4 -5.73 8.11 8.87
N GLU A 5 -6.34 9.03 8.14
CA GLU A 5 -7.37 8.71 7.15
C GLU A 5 -6.84 7.77 6.06
N ALA A 6 -5.60 7.99 5.59
CA ALA A 6 -4.93 7.14 4.62
C ALA A 6 -4.70 5.72 5.16
N HIS A 7 -4.27 5.60 6.42
CA HIS A 7 -4.05 4.30 7.04
C HIS A 7 -5.36 3.51 7.16
N HIS A 8 -6.44 4.15 7.61
CA HIS A 8 -7.76 3.52 7.67
C HIS A 8 -8.29 3.14 6.28
N ALA A 9 -8.08 3.99 5.27
CA ALA A 9 -8.46 3.68 3.89
C ALA A 9 -7.68 2.46 3.35
N LEU A 10 -6.38 2.37 3.63
CA LEU A 10 -5.54 1.24 3.24
C LEU A 10 -6.03 -0.06 3.88
N ILE A 11 -6.32 -0.05 5.20
CA ILE A 11 -6.85 -1.21 5.92
C ILE A 11 -8.12 -1.72 5.23
N ARG A 12 -9.12 -0.84 5.03
CA ARG A 12 -10.39 -1.23 4.39
C ARG A 12 -10.19 -1.74 2.96
N PHE A 13 -9.28 -1.13 2.21
CA PHE A 13 -9.00 -1.52 0.82
C PHE A 13 -8.40 -2.93 0.73
N ILE A 14 -7.38 -3.22 1.53
CA ILE A 14 -6.72 -4.54 1.54
C ILE A 14 -7.64 -5.62 2.11
N GLU A 15 -8.40 -5.31 3.16
CA GLU A 15 -9.41 -6.21 3.71
C GLU A 15 -10.46 -6.57 2.64
N SER A 16 -11.01 -5.56 1.95
CA SER A 16 -11.95 -5.78 0.85
C SER A 16 -11.33 -6.62 -0.26
N ALA A 17 -10.07 -6.36 -0.64
CA ALA A 17 -9.37 -7.17 -1.64
C ALA A 17 -9.24 -8.64 -1.21
N TYR A 18 -8.91 -8.88 0.06
CA TYR A 18 -8.82 -10.22 0.64
C TYR A 18 -10.18 -10.92 0.66
N LEU A 19 -11.22 -10.25 1.14
CA LEU A 19 -12.58 -10.81 1.23
C LEU A 19 -13.16 -11.14 -0.15
N ASN A 20 -12.84 -10.33 -1.17
CA ASN A 20 -13.23 -10.55 -2.56
C ASN A 20 -12.30 -11.52 -3.33
N GLY A 21 -11.33 -12.15 -2.66
CA GLY A 21 -10.46 -13.15 -3.29
C GLY A 21 -9.48 -12.60 -4.34
N ARG A 22 -9.24 -11.28 -4.38
CA ARG A 22 -8.25 -10.66 -5.27
C ARG A 22 -6.86 -11.22 -4.95
N ARG A 23 -6.02 -11.40 -5.98
CA ARG A 23 -4.67 -11.96 -5.83
C ARG A 23 -3.59 -10.89 -5.72
N SER A 24 -3.83 -9.74 -6.35
CA SER A 24 -2.95 -8.58 -6.32
C SER A 24 -3.79 -7.31 -6.39
N VAL A 25 -3.25 -6.24 -5.84
CA VAL A 25 -3.79 -4.88 -5.96
C VAL A 25 -2.63 -3.90 -6.12
N LEU A 26 -2.92 -2.72 -6.67
CA LEU A 26 -1.97 -1.61 -6.76
C LEU A 26 -2.38 -0.54 -5.74
N VAL A 27 -1.44 -0.13 -4.89
CA VAL A 27 -1.62 0.95 -3.92
C VAL A 27 -0.81 2.15 -4.37
N ILE A 28 -1.48 3.27 -4.67
CA ILE A 28 -0.83 4.50 -5.14
C ILE A 28 -0.71 5.47 -3.97
N THR A 29 0.51 5.74 -3.54
CA THR A 29 0.81 6.69 -2.45
C THR A 29 1.17 8.08 -2.97
N GLY A 30 1.47 8.18 -4.27
CA GLY A 30 2.14 9.32 -4.87
C GLY A 30 3.65 9.29 -4.61
N LYS A 31 4.41 9.95 -5.49
CA LYS A 31 5.88 10.02 -5.38
C LYS A 31 6.33 10.89 -4.21
N GLY A 32 5.50 11.89 -3.86
CA GLY A 32 5.71 12.76 -2.72
C GLY A 32 7.02 13.55 -2.80
N LEU A 33 7.39 14.01 -4.00
CA LEU A 33 8.54 14.87 -4.22
C LEU A 33 8.33 16.14 -3.39
N ARG A 34 9.09 16.28 -2.31
CA ARG A 34 9.11 17.49 -1.51
C ARG A 34 10.28 18.38 -1.96
N PRO A 35 10.14 19.72 -1.88
CA PRO A 35 11.19 20.65 -2.27
C PRO A 35 12.52 20.43 -1.52
N ASP A 36 12.47 19.84 -0.32
CA ASP A 36 13.62 19.51 0.53
C ASP A 36 14.27 18.15 0.21
N GLY A 37 13.82 17.46 -0.85
CA GLY A 37 14.28 16.12 -1.18
C GLY A 37 13.73 15.01 -0.26
N GLY A 38 12.83 15.34 0.66
CA GLY A 38 12.20 14.38 1.54
C GLY A 38 11.26 13.42 0.81
N VAL A 39 11.16 12.20 1.33
CA VAL A 39 10.20 11.18 0.86
C VAL A 39 8.79 11.57 1.31
N GLY A 40 7.79 11.42 0.43
CA GLY A 40 6.39 11.64 0.80
C GLY A 40 5.97 10.82 2.02
N VAL A 41 5.21 11.42 2.95
CA VAL A 41 4.78 10.77 4.20
C VAL A 41 4.15 9.39 3.94
N LEU A 42 3.25 9.28 2.97
CA LEU A 42 2.60 8.00 2.65
C LEU A 42 3.55 7.02 1.95
N ARG A 43 4.48 7.49 1.12
CA ARG A 43 5.49 6.64 0.49
C ARG A 43 6.38 5.95 1.54
N GLY A 44 6.75 6.65 2.60
CA GLY A 44 7.48 6.06 3.73
C GLY A 44 6.60 5.22 4.65
N ALA A 45 5.37 5.65 4.92
CA ALA A 45 4.52 5.00 5.92
C ALA A 45 3.87 3.70 5.42
N VAL A 46 3.47 3.63 4.14
CA VAL A 46 2.69 2.48 3.62
C VAL A 46 3.48 1.18 3.63
N PRO A 47 4.75 1.10 3.20
CA PRO A 47 5.55 -0.12 3.32
C PRO A 47 5.65 -0.64 4.76
N ARG A 48 5.74 0.27 5.74
CA ARG A 48 5.74 -0.07 7.15
C ARG A 48 4.37 -0.61 7.58
N TRP A 49 3.27 0.09 7.27
CA TRP A 49 1.92 -0.35 7.61
C TRP A 49 1.55 -1.71 7.02
N LEU A 50 1.97 -2.02 5.79
CA LEU A 50 1.74 -3.33 5.17
C LEU A 50 2.43 -4.49 5.91
N ASN A 51 3.44 -4.19 6.73
CA ASN A 51 4.11 -5.16 7.61
C ASN A 51 3.52 -5.22 9.03
N GLU A 52 2.58 -4.34 9.37
CA GLU A 52 1.96 -4.26 10.69
C GLU A 52 0.56 -4.88 10.70
N ALA A 53 0.07 -5.24 11.89
CA ALA A 53 -1.33 -5.64 12.05
C ALA A 53 -2.26 -4.42 11.85
N PRO A 54 -3.45 -4.61 11.27
CA PRO A 54 -4.03 -5.88 10.80
C PRO A 54 -3.58 -6.29 9.39
N LEU A 55 -3.00 -5.37 8.60
CA LEU A 55 -2.67 -5.57 7.18
C LEU A 55 -1.81 -6.81 6.91
N ARG A 56 -0.84 -7.10 7.78
CA ARG A 56 0.06 -8.24 7.64
C ARG A 56 -0.67 -9.59 7.53
N ASN A 57 -1.87 -9.69 8.11
CA ASN A 57 -2.69 -10.90 8.05
C ASN A 57 -3.24 -11.17 6.64
N TRP A 58 -3.42 -10.14 5.84
CA TRP A 58 -3.97 -10.23 4.49
C TRP A 58 -2.90 -10.09 3.40
N VAL A 59 -1.75 -9.52 3.71
CA VAL A 59 -0.66 -9.32 2.75
C VAL A 59 0.28 -10.52 2.71
N ARG A 60 0.56 -11.01 1.50
CA ARG A 60 1.57 -12.05 1.23
C ARG A 60 2.95 -11.43 1.03
N ALA A 61 3.05 -10.48 0.12
CA ALA A 61 4.26 -9.74 -0.23
C ALA A 61 3.88 -8.42 -0.89
N PHE A 62 4.82 -7.49 -0.99
CA PHE A 62 4.65 -6.27 -1.77
C PHE A 62 6.00 -5.79 -2.29
N ASP A 63 5.98 -5.02 -3.38
CA ASP A 63 7.15 -4.34 -3.92
C ASP A 63 6.71 -3.07 -4.66
N TYR A 64 7.64 -2.16 -4.92
CA TYR A 64 7.38 -0.96 -5.70
C TYR A 64 6.91 -1.30 -7.12
N ALA A 65 6.00 -0.48 -7.64
CA ALA A 65 5.45 -0.67 -8.97
C ALA A 65 6.51 -0.39 -10.05
N SER A 66 6.27 -0.91 -11.25
CA SER A 66 7.07 -0.54 -12.42
C SER A 66 6.92 0.96 -12.74
N ARG A 67 7.87 1.56 -13.48
CA ARG A 67 7.78 2.98 -13.87
C ARG A 67 6.47 3.32 -14.60
N ARG A 68 5.94 2.40 -15.39
CA ARG A 68 4.68 2.56 -16.14
C ARG A 68 3.46 2.68 -15.22
N ASP A 69 3.50 2.00 -14.09
CA ASP A 69 2.36 1.89 -13.14
C ASP A 69 2.55 2.76 -11.90
N GLY A 70 3.50 3.70 -11.93
CA GLY A 70 3.71 4.72 -10.89
C GLY A 70 5.10 4.71 -10.24
N GLY A 71 5.91 3.70 -10.49
CA GLY A 71 7.27 3.58 -9.95
C GLY A 71 7.26 3.58 -8.42
N GLU A 72 8.20 4.32 -7.83
CA GLU A 72 8.32 4.48 -6.37
C GLU A 72 7.12 5.16 -5.69
N GLY A 73 6.17 5.70 -6.47
CA GLY A 73 4.94 6.30 -5.95
C GLY A 73 3.78 5.31 -5.81
N ALA A 74 4.00 4.02 -6.11
CA ALA A 74 3.00 2.98 -5.99
C ALA A 74 3.63 1.64 -5.61
N LEU A 75 2.83 0.72 -5.05
CA LEU A 75 3.25 -0.63 -4.69
C LEU A 75 2.27 -1.67 -5.24
N TYR A 76 2.81 -2.72 -5.85
CA TYR A 76 2.04 -3.94 -6.03
C TYR A 76 1.98 -4.68 -4.70
N VAL A 77 0.78 -5.04 -4.28
CA VAL A 77 0.54 -5.80 -3.06
C VAL A 77 -0.08 -7.14 -3.43
N LEU A 78 0.62 -8.23 -3.13
CA LEU A 78 0.10 -9.58 -3.26
C LEU A 78 -0.73 -9.91 -2.02
N VAL A 79 -1.98 -10.31 -2.25
CA VAL A 79 -2.96 -10.59 -1.19
C VAL A 79 -3.00 -12.10 -0.94
N ARG A 80 -3.09 -12.50 0.33
CA ARG A 80 -3.23 -13.91 0.74
C ARG A 80 -4.56 -14.46 0.23
N ARG A 81 -4.60 -15.78 0.03
CA ARG A 81 -5.86 -16.45 -0.31
C ARG A 81 -6.68 -16.66 0.96
N ARG A 82 -7.95 -16.32 0.90
CA ARG A 82 -8.95 -16.81 1.85
C ARG A 82 -9.07 -18.31 1.63
N LYS A 83 -8.79 -19.09 2.69
CA LYS A 83 -9.08 -20.52 2.71
C LYS A 83 -10.58 -20.73 2.88
#